data_AF-A0A7X6UR64-F1
#
_entry.id   AF-A0A7X6UR64-F1
#
_cell.length_a   1.000
_cell.length_b   1.000
_cell.length_c   1.000
_cell.angle_alpha   90.00
_cell.angle_beta   90.00
_cell.angle_gamma   90.00
#
_symmetry.space_group_name_H-M   'P 1'
#
loop_
_entity.id
_entity.type
_entity.pdbx_description
1 polymer ?
#
loop_
_entity_poly.entity_id
_entity_poly.type
_entity_poly.pdbx_seq_one_letter_code
_entity_poly.pdbx_strand_id
1 'polypeptide(L)'
;MAIQNNLPTPVIDAIQEHHGTGLVSFFHHKASLQLEMDFYEKGRNANTQVREGDFRYPGPKPQTRETAIVSLADAVEAASRSLEKITPGNIESLVNDIIEDRRNDGQLDCCELTQADIHKLKQTFTSTLLTMLHGRVSYPKNENIGKSAGNVPAGSG
;
A
#
# COMPACT_ATOMS: atom_id res chain seq x y z
N MET A 1 5.54 25.44 1.80
CA MET A 1 6.22 25.04 3.06
C MET A 1 7.65 24.54 2.82
N ALA A 2 7.90 23.49 2.03
CA ALA A 2 9.25 22.97 1.81
C ALA A 2 10.23 23.99 1.20
N ILE A 3 9.81 24.71 0.15
CA ILE A 3 10.59 25.80 -0.49
C ILE A 3 10.92 26.92 0.51
N GLN A 4 9.93 27.31 1.33
CA GLN A 4 10.10 28.37 2.33
C GLN A 4 11.08 27.98 3.45
N ASN A 5 11.31 26.68 3.66
CA ASN A 5 12.27 26.16 4.63
C ASN A 5 13.62 25.80 3.99
N ASN A 6 13.86 26.17 2.73
CA ASN A 6 15.11 25.93 2.01
C ASN A 6 15.58 24.47 2.05
N LEU A 7 14.65 23.51 1.95
CA LEU A 7 15.01 22.11 1.84
C LEU A 7 15.77 21.83 0.54
N PRO A 8 16.66 20.83 0.50
CA PRO A 8 17.32 20.41 -0.74
C PRO A 8 16.30 20.03 -1.81
N THR A 9 16.60 20.36 -3.08
CA THR A 9 15.72 20.10 -4.23
C THR A 9 15.21 18.66 -4.28
N PRO A 10 16.03 17.60 -4.08
CA PRO A 10 15.52 16.23 -4.14
C PRO A 10 14.42 15.92 -3.12
N VAL A 11 14.42 16.61 -1.96
CA VAL A 11 13.37 16.46 -0.94
C VAL A 11 12.10 17.18 -1.36
N ILE A 12 12.25 18.37 -1.96
CA ILE A 12 11.11 19.13 -2.50
C ILE A 12 10.44 18.32 -3.62
N ASP A 13 11.24 17.76 -4.53
CA ASP A 13 10.76 16.95 -5.65
C ASP A 13 10.00 15.72 -5.14
N ALA A 14 10.56 14.98 -4.18
CA ALA A 14 9.87 13.85 -3.56
C ALA A 14 8.53 14.26 -2.93
N ILE A 15 8.47 15.40 -2.22
CA ILE A 15 7.23 15.90 -1.62
C ILE A 15 6.19 16.25 -2.70
N GLN A 16 6.60 16.80 -3.84
CA GLN A 16 5.68 17.15 -4.92
C GLN A 16 5.23 15.93 -5.72
N GLU A 17 6.13 14.99 -5.97
CA GLU A 17 5.96 13.90 -6.92
C GLU A 17 5.42 12.60 -6.31
N HIS A 18 5.51 12.39 -4.99
CA HIS A 18 5.22 11.07 -4.39
C HIS A 18 3.80 10.54 -4.64
N HIS A 19 2.81 11.40 -4.90
CA HIS A 19 1.47 10.95 -5.30
C HIS A 19 1.28 10.88 -6.83
N GLY A 20 2.17 11.51 -7.58
CA GLY A 20 2.08 11.67 -9.03
C GLY A 20 0.77 12.33 -9.46
N THR A 21 0.14 11.79 -10.49
CA THR A 21 -1.24 12.12 -10.89
C THR A 21 -2.23 11.03 -10.47
N GLY A 22 -1.91 10.32 -9.39
CA GLY A 22 -2.70 9.21 -8.89
C GLY A 22 -4.11 9.63 -8.49
N LEU A 23 -5.03 8.66 -8.51
CA LEU A 23 -6.41 8.86 -8.10
C LEU A 23 -6.51 8.86 -6.56
N VAL A 24 -7.21 9.83 -6.00
CA VAL A 24 -7.62 9.85 -4.59
C VAL A 24 -8.83 8.91 -4.42
N SER A 25 -8.54 7.61 -4.46
CA SER A 25 -9.51 6.52 -4.63
C SER A 25 -10.66 6.54 -3.63
N PHE A 26 -10.39 6.85 -2.36
CA PHE A 26 -11.44 6.91 -1.32
C PHE A 26 -12.53 7.94 -1.65
N PHE A 27 -12.16 9.17 -1.99
CA PHE A 27 -13.13 10.22 -2.29
C PHE A 27 -13.82 9.99 -3.63
N HIS A 28 -13.10 9.45 -4.62
CA HIS A 28 -13.69 9.04 -5.89
C HIS A 28 -14.76 7.97 -5.69
N HIS A 29 -14.44 6.90 -4.94
CA HIS A 29 -15.36 5.82 -4.65
C HIS A 29 -16.58 6.31 -3.86
N LYS A 30 -16.36 7.14 -2.83
CA LYS A 30 -17.44 7.74 -2.06
C LYS A 30 -18.38 8.60 -2.92
N ALA A 31 -17.83 9.38 -3.85
CA ALA A 31 -18.63 10.18 -4.77
C ALA A 31 -19.44 9.29 -5.73
N SER A 32 -18.85 8.20 -6.23
CA SER A 32 -19.54 7.26 -7.11
C SER A 32 -20.70 6.55 -6.41
N LEU A 33 -20.50 6.09 -5.16
CA LEU A 33 -21.58 5.50 -4.35
C LEU A 33 -22.70 6.50 -4.08
N GLN A 34 -22.38 7.75 -3.74
CA GLN A 34 -23.40 8.77 -3.49
C GLN A 34 -24.23 9.07 -4.75
N LEU A 35 -23.59 9.07 -5.92
CA LEU A 35 -24.27 9.27 -7.20
C LEU A 35 -25.18 8.09 -7.54
N GLU A 36 -24.72 6.86 -7.28
CA GLU A 36 -25.53 5.65 -7.43
C GLU A 36 -26.76 5.66 -6.50
N MET A 37 -26.60 6.05 -5.23
CA MET A 37 -27.71 6.21 -4.29
C MET A 37 -28.72 7.28 -4.76
N ASP A 38 -28.22 8.43 -5.23
CA ASP A 38 -29.07 9.50 -5.77
C ASP A 38 -29.83 9.08 -7.04
N PHE A 39 -29.27 8.17 -7.84
CA PHE A 39 -29.96 7.56 -8.98
C PHE A 39 -31.17 6.74 -8.51
N TYR A 40 -30.97 5.84 -7.55
CA TYR A 40 -32.03 4.98 -7.02
C TYR A 40 -33.11 5.76 -6.24
N GLU A 41 -32.74 6.79 -5.47
CA GLU A 41 -33.68 7.55 -4.63
C GLU A 41 -34.42 8.66 -5.37
N LYS A 42 -33.77 9.33 -6.32
CA LYS A 42 -34.24 10.61 -6.89
C LYS A 42 -34.45 10.56 -8.40
N GLY A 43 -34.26 9.41 -9.04
CA GLY A 43 -34.46 9.23 -10.48
C GLY A 43 -33.55 10.12 -11.33
N ARG A 44 -32.34 10.43 -10.84
CA ARG A 44 -31.37 11.21 -11.63
C ARG A 44 -30.97 10.46 -12.90
N ASN A 45 -30.46 11.17 -13.91
CA ASN A 45 -30.02 10.54 -15.16
C ASN A 45 -28.89 9.53 -14.93
N ALA A 46 -29.09 8.29 -15.38
CA ALA A 46 -28.12 7.17 -15.35
C ALA A 46 -26.77 7.47 -16.03
N ASN A 47 -26.71 8.54 -16.84
CA ASN A 47 -25.51 8.92 -17.60
C ASN A 47 -24.58 9.89 -16.86
N THR A 48 -24.88 10.25 -15.61
CA THR A 48 -23.96 11.07 -14.82
C THR A 48 -22.92 10.16 -14.20
N GLN A 49 -21.66 10.25 -14.61
CA GLN A 49 -20.55 9.52 -13.98
C GLN A 49 -19.65 10.50 -13.25
N VAL A 50 -19.08 10.05 -12.12
CA VAL A 50 -18.02 10.80 -11.44
C VAL A 50 -16.79 10.79 -12.35
N ARG A 51 -16.25 11.99 -12.63
CA ARG A 51 -15.07 12.11 -13.48
C ARG A 51 -13.82 11.89 -12.62
N GLU A 52 -13.02 10.89 -12.97
CA GLU A 52 -11.77 10.61 -12.25
C GLU A 52 -10.84 11.82 -12.16
N GLY A 53 -10.79 12.65 -13.21
CA GLY A 53 -9.94 13.83 -13.27
C GLY A 53 -10.14 14.82 -12.13
N ASP A 54 -11.36 14.89 -11.56
CA ASP A 54 -11.68 15.76 -10.43
C ASP A 54 -11.08 15.25 -9.10
N PHE A 55 -10.61 14.00 -9.09
CA PHE A 55 -10.06 13.30 -7.93
C PHE A 55 -8.60 12.89 -8.13
N ARG A 56 -7.90 13.44 -9.13
CA ARG A 56 -6.49 13.16 -9.34
C ARG A 56 -5.61 14.26 -8.76
N TYR A 57 -4.45 13.87 -8.25
CA TYR A 57 -3.43 14.83 -7.86
C TYR A 57 -2.95 15.62 -9.09
N PRO A 58 -2.57 16.90 -8.91
CA PRO A 58 -2.11 17.74 -10.03
C PRO A 58 -0.76 17.28 -10.60
N GLY A 59 -0.02 16.43 -9.88
CA GLY A 59 1.32 16.01 -10.26
C GLY A 59 2.41 17.04 -9.93
N PRO A 60 3.59 16.91 -10.56
CA PRO A 60 3.89 16.00 -11.68
C PRO A 60 4.04 14.53 -11.27
N LYS A 61 4.05 13.62 -12.26
CA LYS A 61 4.46 12.22 -12.06
C LYS A 61 5.91 12.16 -11.56
N PRO A 62 6.34 11.09 -10.88
CA PRO A 62 7.74 10.87 -10.57
C PRO A 62 8.67 11.06 -11.77
N GLN A 63 9.66 11.94 -11.64
CA GLN A 63 10.61 12.27 -12.71
C GLN A 63 11.93 11.50 -12.60
N THR A 64 12.23 10.93 -11.42
CA THR A 64 13.47 10.17 -11.20
C THR A 64 13.17 8.78 -10.63
N ARG A 65 14.18 7.91 -10.66
CA ARG A 65 14.08 6.56 -10.08
C ARG A 65 13.80 6.64 -8.58
N GLU A 66 14.46 7.56 -7.89
CA GLU A 66 14.33 7.76 -6.45
C GLU A 66 12.92 8.23 -6.08
N THR A 67 12.38 9.23 -6.76
CA THR A 67 11.03 9.74 -6.45
C THR A 67 9.96 8.71 -6.80
N ALA A 68 10.17 7.89 -7.83
CA ALA A 68 9.29 6.77 -8.15
C ALA A 68 9.32 5.68 -7.08
N ILE A 69 10.51 5.33 -6.56
CA ILE A 69 10.65 4.38 -5.45
C ILE A 69 9.96 4.92 -4.19
N VAL A 70 10.13 6.20 -3.87
CA VAL A 70 9.45 6.86 -2.74
C VAL A 70 7.93 6.81 -2.90
N SER A 71 7.43 7.13 -4.10
CA SER A 71 6.00 7.06 -4.43
C SER A 71 5.41 5.67 -4.22
N LEU A 72 6.09 4.64 -4.72
CA LEU A 72 5.65 3.25 -4.57
C LEU A 72 5.72 2.79 -3.11
N ALA A 73 6.78 3.16 -2.39
CA ALA A 73 6.95 2.83 -0.98
C ALA A 73 5.86 3.45 -0.10
N ASP A 74 5.51 4.73 -0.33
CA ASP A 74 4.43 5.43 0.37
C ASP A 74 3.08 4.72 0.14
N ALA A 75 2.74 4.42 -1.12
CA ALA A 75 1.49 3.75 -1.46
C ALA A 75 1.39 2.36 -0.81
N VAL A 76 2.47 1.57 -0.88
CA VAL A 76 2.55 0.24 -0.29
C VAL A 76 2.45 0.30 1.24
N GLU A 77 3.15 1.24 1.89
CA GLU A 77 3.11 1.41 3.34
C GLU A 77 1.71 1.81 3.81
N ALA A 78 1.11 2.81 3.15
CA ALA A 78 -0.22 3.31 3.47
C ALA A 78 -1.28 2.19 3.35
N ALA A 79 -1.26 1.43 2.25
CA ALA A 79 -2.20 0.34 2.04
C ALA A 79 -1.97 -0.85 2.99
N SER A 80 -0.72 -1.09 3.40
CA SER A 80 -0.40 -2.18 4.32
C SER A 80 -1.02 -1.98 5.71
N ARG A 81 -1.31 -0.74 6.11
CA ARG A 81 -1.92 -0.41 7.41
C ARG A 81 -3.36 -0.91 7.54
N SER A 82 -4.06 -1.11 6.43
CA SER A 82 -5.44 -1.64 6.41
C SER A 82 -5.52 -3.15 6.24
N LEU A 83 -4.40 -3.87 6.19
CA LEU A 83 -4.43 -5.34 6.11
C LEU A 83 -4.95 -5.96 7.41
N GLU A 84 -6.04 -6.71 7.32
CA GLU A 84 -6.59 -7.45 8.48
C GLU A 84 -5.67 -8.58 8.94
N LYS A 85 -5.03 -9.27 7.99
CA LYS A 85 -4.15 -10.42 8.26
C LYS A 85 -2.83 -10.26 7.55
N ILE A 86 -1.77 -10.23 8.35
CA ILE A 86 -0.39 -10.11 7.89
C ILE A 86 0.14 -11.53 7.61
N THR A 87 0.25 -11.89 6.34
CA THR A 87 0.90 -13.12 5.87
C THR A 87 1.81 -12.79 4.68
N PRO A 88 2.82 -13.63 4.39
CA PRO A 88 3.67 -13.45 3.20
C PRO A 88 2.86 -13.30 1.91
N GLY A 89 1.86 -14.18 1.68
CA GLY A 89 1.04 -14.14 0.48
C GLY A 89 0.18 -12.88 0.36
N ASN A 90 -0.42 -12.42 1.47
CA ASN A 90 -1.25 -11.20 1.43
C ASN A 90 -0.41 -9.95 1.18
N ILE A 91 0.79 -9.86 1.77
CA ILE A 91 1.70 -8.74 1.54
C ILE A 91 2.21 -8.77 0.11
N GLU A 92 2.61 -9.93 -0.40
CA GLU A 92 3.08 -10.07 -1.78
C GLU A 92 2.00 -9.66 -2.79
N SER A 93 0.75 -10.11 -2.59
CA SER A 93 -0.38 -9.66 -3.43
C SER A 93 -0.55 -8.15 -3.36
N LEU A 94 -0.62 -7.58 -2.16
CA LEU A 94 -0.78 -6.14 -1.98
C LEU A 94 0.29 -5.34 -2.71
N VAL A 95 1.56 -5.71 -2.54
CA VAL A 95 2.69 -5.04 -3.20
C VAL A 95 2.60 -5.18 -4.72
N ASN A 96 2.24 -6.37 -5.21
CA ASN A 96 2.07 -6.62 -6.64
C ASN A 96 0.96 -5.77 -7.24
N ASP A 97 -0.22 -5.75 -6.61
CA ASP A 97 -1.41 -5.06 -7.08
C ASP A 97 -1.14 -3.55 -7.15
N ILE A 98 -0.58 -2.96 -6.09
CA ILE A 98 -0.26 -1.52 -6.06
C ILE A 98 0.75 -1.13 -7.14
N ILE A 99 1.82 -1.90 -7.32
CA ILE A 99 2.84 -1.59 -8.33
C ILE A 99 2.26 -1.74 -9.74
N GLU A 100 1.42 -2.75 -9.96
CA GLU A 100 0.78 -2.99 -11.24
C GLU A 100 -0.25 -1.91 -11.57
N ASP A 101 -1.06 -1.48 -10.59
CA ASP A 101 -1.99 -0.36 -10.73
C ASP A 101 -1.26 0.93 -11.09
N ARG A 102 -0.14 1.23 -10.41
CA ARG A 102 0.68 2.41 -10.71
C ARG A 102 1.29 2.36 -12.11
N ARG A 103 1.70 1.17 -12.56
CA ARG A 103 2.20 0.96 -13.92
C ARG A 103 1.09 1.17 -14.95
N ASN A 104 -0.09 0.58 -14.73
CA ASN A 104 -1.22 0.67 -15.65
C ASN A 104 -1.81 2.09 -15.72
N ASP A 105 -1.73 2.86 -14.64
CA ASP A 105 -2.07 4.29 -14.60
C ASP A 105 -0.96 5.19 -15.20
N GLY A 106 0.12 4.60 -15.71
CA GLY A 106 1.24 5.30 -16.34
C GLY A 106 2.05 6.16 -15.37
N GLN A 107 1.96 5.94 -14.05
CA GLN A 107 2.64 6.78 -13.05
C GLN A 107 4.16 6.69 -13.13
N LEU A 108 4.69 5.64 -13.78
CA LEU A 108 6.11 5.37 -13.91
C LEU A 108 6.69 5.79 -15.28
N ASP A 109 5.87 6.36 -16.18
CA ASP A 109 6.26 6.66 -17.56
C ASP A 109 7.34 7.76 -17.67
N CYS A 110 7.46 8.61 -16.64
CA CYS A 110 8.39 9.74 -16.62
C CYS A 110 9.67 9.44 -15.83
N CYS A 111 9.90 8.19 -15.42
CA CYS A 111 11.08 7.80 -14.65
C CYS A 111 11.78 6.58 -15.25
N GLU A 112 13.09 6.44 -15.01
CA GLU A 112 13.90 5.36 -15.59
C GLU A 112 13.89 4.08 -14.74
N LEU A 113 12.70 3.52 -14.47
CA LEU A 113 12.59 2.21 -13.78
C LEU A 113 12.52 1.07 -14.80
N THR A 114 13.49 0.16 -14.72
CA THR A 114 13.48 -1.05 -15.55
C THR A 114 12.56 -2.13 -14.95
N GLN A 115 12.13 -3.09 -15.76
CA GLN A 115 11.35 -4.24 -15.26
C GLN A 115 12.13 -5.06 -14.21
N ALA A 116 13.46 -5.10 -14.30
CA ALA A 116 14.33 -5.72 -13.31
C ALA A 116 14.29 -4.95 -11.97
N ASP A 117 14.29 -3.61 -12.02
CA ASP A 117 14.12 -2.77 -10.82
C ASP A 117 12.77 -3.03 -10.17
N ILE A 118 11.69 -3.08 -10.96
CA ILE A 118 10.34 -3.38 -10.47
C ILE A 118 10.29 -4.74 -9.75
N HIS A 119 10.92 -5.76 -10.32
CA HIS A 119 10.98 -7.08 -9.66
C HIS A 119 11.73 -7.01 -8.32
N LYS A 120 12.86 -6.32 -8.30
CA LYS A 120 13.66 -6.13 -7.07
C LYS A 120 12.90 -5.32 -6.01
N LEU A 121 12.13 -4.30 -6.42
CA LEU A 121 11.29 -3.50 -5.53
C LEU A 121 10.20 -4.36 -4.90
N LYS A 122 9.48 -5.17 -5.69
CA LYS A 122 8.46 -6.09 -5.19
C LYS A 122 8.99 -7.01 -4.10
N GLN A 123 10.15 -7.63 -4.33
CA GLN A 123 10.81 -8.51 -3.36
C GLN A 123 11.22 -7.75 -2.10
N THR A 124 11.82 -6.57 -2.27
CA THR A 124 12.36 -5.76 -1.17
C THR A 124 11.23 -5.23 -0.29
N PHE A 125 10.19 -4.63 -0.88
CA PHE A 125 9.02 -4.14 -0.15
C PHE A 125 8.30 -5.25 0.60
N THR A 126 8.12 -6.42 -0.02
CA THR A 126 7.50 -7.58 0.62
C THR A 126 8.30 -8.01 1.86
N SER A 127 9.62 -8.16 1.72
CA SER A 127 10.49 -8.54 2.84
C SER A 127 10.51 -7.48 3.95
N THR A 128 10.64 -6.21 3.60
CA THR A 128 10.67 -5.10 4.57
C THR A 128 9.36 -4.99 5.33
N LEU A 129 8.21 -5.05 4.65
CA LEU A 129 6.90 -5.02 5.29
C LEU A 129 6.70 -6.21 6.23
N LEU A 130 7.06 -7.42 5.81
CA LEU A 130 6.99 -8.61 6.66
C LEU A 130 7.79 -8.42 7.95
N THR A 131 9.03 -7.94 7.85
CA THR A 131 9.87 -7.67 9.02
C THR A 131 9.25 -6.60 9.94
N MET A 132 8.78 -5.48 9.38
CA MET A 132 8.22 -4.37 10.15
C MET A 132 6.90 -4.75 10.84
N LEU A 133 6.03 -5.48 10.15
CA LEU A 133 4.68 -5.82 10.62
C LEU A 133 4.68 -7.05 11.54
N HIS A 134 5.54 -8.05 11.29
CA HIS A 134 5.71 -9.15 12.24
C HIS A 134 6.47 -8.74 13.51
N GLY A 135 7.36 -7.75 13.44
CA GLY A 135 7.98 -7.16 14.64
C GLY A 135 6.97 -6.46 15.56
N ARG A 136 5.86 -5.96 15.00
CA ARG A 136 4.73 -5.39 15.75
C ARG A 136 3.75 -6.45 16.26
N VAL A 137 3.48 -7.48 15.46
CA VAL A 137 2.64 -8.60 15.83
C VAL A 137 3.52 -9.70 16.42
N SER A 138 3.92 -9.55 17.69
CA SER A 138 4.57 -10.64 18.41
C SER A 138 3.68 -11.88 18.30
N TYR A 139 4.15 -12.91 17.62
CA TYR A 139 3.48 -14.20 17.59
C TYR A 139 3.28 -14.68 19.03
N PRO A 140 2.11 -15.22 19.40
CA PRO A 140 2.00 -15.95 20.65
C PRO A 140 3.04 -17.05 20.60
N LYS A 141 4.08 -16.94 21.44
CA LYS A 141 4.96 -18.05 21.71
C LYS A 141 4.04 -19.14 22.22
N ASN A 142 3.96 -20.27 21.52
CA ASN A 142 3.22 -21.43 21.98
C ASN A 142 3.72 -21.80 23.38
N GLU A 143 3.01 -21.31 24.40
CA GLU A 143 3.18 -21.73 25.76
C GLU A 143 2.52 -23.11 25.89
N ASN A 144 3.35 -24.08 26.26
CA ASN A 144 2.98 -25.29 26.97
C ASN A 144 2.07 -26.31 26.24
N ILE A 145 2.71 -27.19 25.48
CA ILE A 145 2.41 -28.62 25.65
C ILE A 145 3.57 -29.20 26.45
N GLY A 146 3.37 -29.25 27.77
CA GLY A 146 4.35 -29.71 28.73
C GLY A 146 4.82 -31.12 28.43
N LYS A 147 6.14 -31.27 28.38
CA LYS A 147 6.79 -32.52 28.73
C LYS A 147 6.40 -32.87 30.17
N SER A 148 5.57 -33.89 30.33
CA SER A 148 5.52 -34.69 31.55
C SER A 148 5.67 -36.15 31.13
N ALA A 149 6.93 -36.54 30.92
CA ALA A 149 7.34 -37.93 30.96
C ALA A 149 7.95 -38.16 32.34
N GLY A 150 7.39 -39.12 33.07
CA GLY A 150 8.05 -39.79 34.20
C GLY A 150 7.80 -39.18 35.57
N ASN A 151 6.84 -39.74 36.30
CA ASN A 151 7.18 -40.28 37.62
C ASN A 151 6.24 -41.44 38.00
N VAL A 152 6.84 -42.62 38.19
CA VAL A 152 6.23 -43.81 38.77
C VAL A 152 6.22 -43.65 40.29
N PRO A 153 5.23 -44.23 41.01
CA PRO A 153 5.58 -44.89 42.26
C PRO A 153 5.04 -46.32 42.35
N ALA A 154 5.81 -47.13 43.08
CA ALA A 154 5.61 -48.54 43.35
C ALA A 154 4.61 -48.81 44.49
N GLY A 155 4.00 -50.01 44.49
CA GLY A 155 3.29 -50.66 45.61
C GLY A 155 1.85 -50.15 45.83
N SER A 156 0.85 -50.94 46.20
CA SER A 156 0.76 -52.30 46.76
C SER A 156 -0.74 -52.66 46.85
N GLY A 157 -1.10 -53.93 46.64
CA GLY A 157 -2.47 -54.43 46.83
C GLY A 157 -2.74 -55.69 46.02
#